data_AF-K1T1E5-F1
#
_entry.id   AF-K1T1E5-F1
#
_cell.length_a   1.000
_cell.length_b   1.000
_cell.length_c   1.000
_cell.angle_alpha   90.00
_cell.angle_beta   90.00
_cell.angle_gamma   90.00
#
_symmetry.space_group_name_H-M   'P 1'
#
loop_
_entity.id
_entity.type
_entity.pdbx_description
1 polymer ?
#
loop_
_entity_poly.entity_id
_entity_poly.type
_entity_poly.pdbx_seq_one_letter_code
_entity_poly.pdbx_strand_id
1 'polypeptide(L)'
;MKLIWQLLRQHVSVLQLAGFLVTNLVGVAIVLTAVQLYRDVTPALQVPDSFLDNDFIILTKEVEGAGIGKTSFTQTELAELAEQPFTEALGEFTPARYSVMGGISLAGIGMRTYLFFESVPDRFLDVRSDEWGFEEGSEFVSDHS
;
A
#
# COMPACT_ATOMS: atom_id res chain seq x y z
N MET A 1 -29.76 43.94 -31.65
CA MET A 1 -28.43 43.33 -31.93
C MET A 1 -27.50 44.20 -32.80
N LYS A 2 -27.98 45.11 -33.66
CA LYS A 2 -27.09 45.96 -34.51
C LYS A 2 -26.33 47.07 -33.76
N LEU A 3 -26.91 47.63 -32.69
CA LEU A 3 -26.31 48.70 -31.88
C LEU A 3 -25.01 48.27 -31.18
N ILE A 4 -24.96 47.07 -30.61
CA ILE A 4 -23.77 46.53 -29.91
C ILE A 4 -22.60 46.34 -30.89
N TRP A 5 -22.88 45.86 -32.10
CA TRP A 5 -21.87 45.65 -33.13
C TRP A 5 -21.31 46.97 -33.69
N GLN A 6 -22.14 48.00 -33.82
CA GLN A 6 -21.68 49.34 -34.22
C GLN A 6 -20.81 49.98 -33.14
N LEU A 7 -21.17 49.83 -31.86
CA LEU A 7 -20.35 50.31 -30.73
C LEU A 7 -19.00 49.58 -30.64
N LEU A 8 -19.00 48.26 -30.83
CA LEU A 8 -17.79 47.44 -30.78
C LEU A 8 -16.78 47.84 -31.87
N ARG A 9 -17.28 48.13 -33.09
CA ARG A 9 -16.45 48.50 -34.24
C ARG A 9 -15.93 49.94 -34.18
N GLN A 10 -16.57 50.80 -33.40
CA GLN A 10 -16.25 52.24 -33.37
C GLN A 10 -15.22 52.59 -32.28
N HIS A 11 -15.08 51.79 -31.23
CA HIS A 11 -14.15 52.04 -30.11
C HIS A 11 -13.10 50.93 -29.87
N VAL A 12 -13.26 49.74 -30.45
CA VAL A 12 -12.32 48.62 -30.25
C VAL A 12 -11.79 48.14 -31.59
N SER A 13 -10.46 48.14 -31.73
CA SER A 13 -9.81 47.60 -32.93
C SER A 13 -10.13 46.11 -33.07
N VAL A 14 -10.44 45.65 -34.29
CA VAL A 14 -10.67 44.23 -34.58
C VAL A 14 -9.47 43.37 -34.12
N LEU A 15 -8.27 43.94 -34.13
CA LEU A 15 -7.05 43.31 -33.63
C LEU A 15 -7.05 43.15 -32.10
N GLN A 16 -7.62 44.10 -31.35
CA GLN A 16 -7.79 43.98 -29.90
C GLN A 16 -8.79 42.88 -29.56
N LEU A 17 -9.92 42.81 -30.27
CA LEU A 17 -10.91 41.73 -30.06
C LEU A 17 -10.32 40.36 -30.37
N ALA A 18 -9.56 40.23 -31.45
CA ALA A 18 -8.84 39.00 -31.77
C ALA A 18 -7.84 38.63 -30.65
N GLY A 19 -7.08 39.61 -30.13
CA GLY A 19 -6.18 39.42 -29.00
C GLY A 19 -6.89 38.96 -27.73
N PHE A 20 -8.04 39.55 -27.38
CA PHE A 20 -8.84 39.11 -26.24
C PHE A 20 -9.34 37.68 -26.39
N LEU A 21 -9.76 37.30 -27.60
CA LEU A 21 -10.27 35.96 -27.88
C LEU A 21 -9.14 34.91 -27.82
N VAL A 22 -7.96 35.23 -28.36
CA VAL A 22 -6.77 34.36 -28.27
C VAL A 22 -6.32 34.20 -26.82
N THR A 23 -6.22 35.29 -26.05
CA THR A 23 -5.82 35.23 -24.64
C THR A 23 -6.82 34.43 -23.80
N ASN A 24 -8.13 34.55 -24.08
CA ASN A 24 -9.15 33.77 -23.39
C ASN A 24 -9.02 32.27 -23.71
N LEU A 25 -8.80 31.91 -24.99
CA LEU A 25 -8.54 30.53 -25.40
C LEU A 25 -7.29 29.94 -24.74
N VAL A 26 -6.20 30.72 -24.67
CA VAL A 26 -4.96 30.31 -23.99
C VAL A 26 -5.21 30.13 -22.49
N GLY A 27 -5.96 31.04 -21.86
CA GLY A 27 -6.33 30.93 -20.45
C GLY A 27 -7.13 29.65 -20.16
N VAL A 28 -8.14 29.36 -20.99
CA VAL A 28 -8.93 28.11 -20.88
C VAL A 28 -8.05 26.89 -21.09
N ALA A 29 -7.14 26.92 -22.07
CA ALA A 29 -6.21 25.82 -22.31
C ALA A 29 -5.31 25.55 -21.10
N ILE A 30 -4.75 26.59 -20.48
CA ILE A 30 -3.93 26.45 -19.25
C ILE A 30 -4.74 25.83 -18.11
N VAL A 31 -5.98 26.28 -17.90
CA VAL A 31 -6.84 25.74 -16.84
C VAL A 31 -7.16 24.26 -17.10
N LEU A 32 -7.49 23.90 -18.34
CA LEU A 32 -7.75 22.51 -18.71
C LEU A 32 -6.51 21.62 -18.52
N THR A 33 -5.33 22.10 -18.93
CA THR A 33 -4.07 21.39 -18.72
C THR A 33 -3.77 21.20 -17.23
N ALA A 34 -4.03 22.20 -16.39
CA ALA A 34 -3.84 22.08 -14.95
C ALA A 34 -4.79 21.02 -14.33
N VAL A 35 -6.04 20.97 -14.78
CA VAL A 35 -7.01 19.96 -14.32
C VAL A 35 -6.64 18.57 -14.80
N GLN A 36 -6.18 18.44 -16.06
CA GLN A 36 -5.67 17.17 -16.60
C GLN A 36 -4.45 16.70 -15.82
N LEU A 37 -3.46 17.57 -15.62
CA LEU A 37 -2.26 17.26 -14.85
C LEU A 37 -2.57 16.86 -13.41
N TYR A 38 -3.51 17.56 -12.75
CA TYR A 38 -3.96 17.18 -11.41
C TYR A 38 -4.54 15.77 -11.42
N ARG A 39 -5.46 15.47 -12.36
CA ARG A 39 -6.06 14.14 -12.48
C ARG A 39 -5.07 13.05 -12.90
N ASP A 40 -4.00 13.39 -13.63
CA ASP A 40 -3.00 12.42 -14.07
C ASP A 40 -1.97 12.14 -12.97
N VAL A 41 -1.59 13.16 -12.19
CA VAL A 41 -0.61 13.05 -11.12
C VAL A 41 -1.24 12.51 -9.83
N THR A 42 -2.50 12.84 -9.54
CA THR A 42 -3.18 12.39 -8.32
C THR A 42 -3.18 10.86 -8.17
N PRO A 43 -3.54 10.04 -9.18
CA PRO A 43 -3.45 8.59 -9.09
C PRO A 43 -2.04 8.08 -8.91
N ALA A 44 -1.03 8.72 -9.53
CA ALA A 44 0.37 8.34 -9.37
C ALA A 44 0.93 8.65 -7.97
N LEU A 45 0.41 9.69 -7.31
CA LEU A 45 0.75 10.05 -5.92
C LEU A 45 -0.14 9.35 -4.89
N GLN A 46 -1.36 8.97 -5.29
CA GLN A 46 -2.32 8.14 -4.57
C GLN A 46 -2.27 6.70 -5.08
N VAL A 47 -1.10 6.21 -5.48
CA VAL A 47 -0.78 4.80 -5.25
C VAL A 47 -0.23 4.75 -3.83
N PRO A 48 -1.05 4.75 -2.76
CA PRO A 48 -0.63 3.97 -1.63
C PRO A 48 -0.56 2.56 -2.21
N ASP A 49 0.67 2.08 -2.39
CA ASP A 49 1.05 0.76 -1.92
C ASP A 49 -0.18 -0.12 -1.65
N SER A 50 -0.40 -1.15 -2.49
CA SER A 50 -1.44 -2.20 -2.35
C SER A 50 -1.51 -2.88 -0.97
N PHE A 51 -0.81 -2.35 0.03
CA PHE A 51 -0.90 -2.61 1.45
C PHE A 51 -2.15 -2.04 2.14
N LEU A 52 -2.83 -1.01 1.59
CA LEU A 52 -4.11 -0.51 2.14
C LEU A 52 -5.37 -1.10 1.50
N ASP A 53 -5.24 -1.68 0.29
CA ASP A 53 -6.28 -2.49 -0.36
C ASP A 53 -6.21 -3.97 0.06
N ASN A 54 -5.29 -4.30 0.97
CA ASN A 54 -5.23 -5.62 1.57
C ASN A 54 -6.35 -5.73 2.62
N ASP A 55 -7.17 -6.76 2.50
CA ASP A 55 -8.29 -7.12 3.39
C ASP A 55 -7.86 -7.45 4.84
N PHE A 56 -6.66 -7.03 5.27
CA PHE A 56 -6.08 -7.35 6.57
C PHE A 56 -5.37 -6.15 7.20
N ILE A 57 -5.47 -6.05 8.53
CA ILE A 57 -4.78 -5.05 9.34
C ILE A 57 -3.82 -5.81 10.28
N ILE A 58 -2.54 -5.45 10.26
CA ILE A 58 -1.55 -6.00 11.18
C ILE A 58 -1.43 -5.08 12.40
N LEU A 59 -1.68 -5.63 13.59
CA LEU A 59 -1.60 -4.91 14.86
C LEU A 59 -0.38 -5.40 15.65
N THR A 60 0.50 -4.48 16.03
CA THR A 60 1.67 -4.74 16.87
C THR A 60 1.51 -4.03 18.21
N LYS A 61 1.72 -4.75 19.31
CA LYS A 61 1.70 -4.17 20.66
C LYS A 61 3.04 -3.54 20.98
N GLU A 62 3.05 -2.24 21.26
CA GLU A 62 4.25 -1.57 21.76
C GLU A 62 4.60 -2.09 23.15
N VAL A 63 5.87 -2.45 23.34
CA VAL A 63 6.40 -2.95 24.61
C VAL A 63 7.29 -1.88 25.23
N GLU A 64 6.71 -1.05 26.10
CA GLU A 64 7.48 -0.07 26.87
C GLU A 64 8.20 -0.76 28.05
N GLY A 65 9.52 -0.64 28.11
CA GLY A 65 10.37 -1.21 29.16
C GLY A 65 11.37 -2.25 28.65
N ALA A 66 12.38 -2.58 29.47
CA ALA A 66 13.53 -3.42 29.11
C ALA A 66 13.20 -4.92 28.87
N GLY A 67 12.18 -5.23 28.07
CA GLY A 67 11.89 -6.58 27.59
C GLY A 67 11.41 -7.60 28.63
N ILE A 68 11.12 -7.18 29.87
CA ILE A 68 10.70 -8.08 30.97
C ILE A 68 9.16 -8.10 31.15
N GLY A 69 8.40 -7.77 30.11
CA GLY A 69 6.93 -7.69 30.12
C GLY A 69 6.28 -8.64 29.12
N LYS A 70 4.96 -8.87 29.26
CA LYS A 70 4.16 -9.65 28.31
C LYS A 70 4.23 -8.99 26.93
N THR A 71 4.91 -9.62 25.99
CA THR A 71 5.10 -9.12 24.61
C THR A 71 3.98 -9.54 23.64
N SER A 72 3.06 -10.39 24.09
CA SER A 72 1.94 -10.91 23.29
C SER A 72 0.60 -10.30 23.73
N PHE A 73 -0.38 -10.35 22.83
CA PHE A 73 -1.78 -10.07 23.16
C PHE A 73 -2.31 -11.11 24.16
N THR A 74 -3.20 -10.69 25.03
CA THR A 74 -3.91 -11.59 25.95
C THR A 74 -5.15 -12.17 25.29
N GLN A 75 -5.63 -13.31 25.77
CA GLN A 75 -6.87 -13.93 25.25
C GLN A 75 -8.07 -12.98 25.30
N THR A 76 -8.15 -12.11 26.31
CA THR A 76 -9.22 -11.12 26.43
C THR A 76 -9.11 -10.04 25.36
N GLU A 77 -7.91 -9.50 25.12
CA GLU A 77 -7.67 -8.51 24.04
C GLU A 77 -7.97 -9.11 22.66
N LEU A 78 -7.60 -10.38 22.42
CA LEU A 78 -7.91 -11.08 21.18
C LEU A 78 -9.43 -11.27 20.99
N ALA A 79 -10.16 -11.60 22.07
CA ALA A 79 -11.61 -11.72 22.03
C ALA A 79 -12.29 -10.36 21.72
N GLU A 80 -11.84 -9.29 22.37
CA GLU A 80 -12.34 -7.93 22.12
C GLU A 80 -12.08 -7.46 20.67
N LEU A 81 -10.92 -7.81 20.10
CA LEU A 81 -10.58 -7.52 18.70
C LEU A 81 -11.43 -8.34 17.72
N ALA A 82 -11.72 -9.60 18.05
CA ALA A 82 -12.58 -10.46 17.23
C ALA A 82 -14.05 -10.00 17.22
N GLU A 83 -14.52 -9.32 18.27
CA GLU A 83 -15.89 -8.80 18.36
C GLU A 83 -16.10 -7.45 17.66
N GLN A 84 -15.04 -6.82 17.14
CA GLN A 84 -15.16 -5.53 16.47
C GLN A 84 -15.93 -5.66 15.15
N PRO A 85 -16.74 -4.64 14.77
CA PRO A 85 -17.60 -4.71 13.59
C PRO A 85 -16.84 -4.74 12.26
N PHE A 86 -15.53 -4.45 12.28
CA PHE A 86 -14.65 -4.48 11.11
C PHE A 86 -13.79 -5.75 11.03
N THR A 87 -13.88 -6.66 12.03
CA THR A 87 -13.05 -7.87 12.08
C THR A 87 -13.84 -9.07 11.56
N GLU A 88 -13.48 -9.57 10.37
CA GLU A 88 -14.06 -10.82 9.83
C GLU A 88 -13.34 -12.07 10.39
N ALA A 89 -12.01 -12.02 10.42
CA ALA A 89 -11.18 -13.09 10.96
C ALA A 89 -9.95 -12.51 11.67
N LEU A 90 -9.58 -13.11 12.80
CA LEU A 90 -8.40 -12.73 13.57
C LEU A 90 -7.33 -13.81 13.48
N GLY A 91 -6.08 -13.45 13.18
CA GLY A 91 -4.93 -14.36 13.18
C GLY A 91 -3.87 -13.89 14.18
N GLU A 92 -3.40 -14.81 15.04
CA GLU A 92 -2.30 -14.51 15.95
C GLU A 92 -0.97 -14.97 15.36
N PHE A 93 0.01 -14.08 15.32
CA PHE A 93 1.39 -14.45 15.02
C PHE A 93 2.01 -15.15 16.23
N THR A 94 2.31 -16.44 16.09
CA THR A 94 2.95 -17.20 17.16
C THR A 94 4.46 -17.25 16.92
N PRO A 95 5.30 -16.62 17.77
CA PRO A 95 6.74 -16.68 17.61
C PRO A 95 7.28 -18.07 17.96
N ALA A 96 8.26 -18.52 17.18
CA ALA A 96 8.99 -19.74 17.48
C ALA A 96 9.74 -19.61 18.82
N ARG A 97 9.63 -20.65 19.66
CA ARG A 97 10.29 -20.69 20.98
C ARG A 97 11.80 -20.93 20.91
N TYR A 98 12.34 -21.10 19.71
CA TYR A 98 13.76 -21.36 19.48
C TYR A 98 14.32 -20.32 18.51
N SER A 99 15.53 -19.85 18.81
CA SER A 99 16.28 -18.97 17.93
C SER A 99 17.16 -19.80 17.00
N VAL A 100 17.07 -19.55 15.70
CA VAL A 100 17.92 -20.23 14.71
C VAL A 100 19.04 -19.31 14.30
N MET A 101 20.28 -19.78 14.34
CA MET A 101 21.43 -19.02 13.87
C MET A 101 21.84 -19.53 12.50
N GLY A 102 21.66 -18.72 11.47
CA GLY A 102 22.18 -18.97 10.13
C GLY A 102 23.59 -18.41 10.02
N GLY A 103 24.55 -19.19 9.52
CA GLY A 103 25.91 -18.72 9.32
C GLY A 103 26.51 -19.19 8.01
N ILE A 104 27.14 -18.27 7.29
CA ILE A 104 27.96 -18.60 6.12
C ILE A 104 29.42 -18.35 6.48
N SER A 105 30.29 -19.31 6.17
CA SER A 105 31.73 -19.16 6.32
C SER A 105 32.38 -19.28 4.95
N LEU A 106 33.08 -18.22 4.54
CA LEU A 106 33.86 -18.22 3.31
C LEU A 106 35.28 -17.74 3.63
N ALA A 107 36.27 -18.55 3.23
CA ALA A 107 37.69 -18.24 3.40
C ALA A 107 38.09 -17.80 4.82
N GLY A 108 37.48 -18.39 5.86
CA GLY A 108 37.81 -18.11 7.26
C GLY A 108 37.09 -16.90 7.88
N ILE A 109 36.29 -16.15 7.10
CA ILE A 109 35.39 -15.11 7.62
C ILE A 109 34.01 -15.74 7.79
N GLY A 110 33.53 -15.79 9.03
CA GLY A 110 32.19 -16.29 9.37
C GLY A 110 31.23 -15.15 9.63
N MET A 111 30.16 -15.06 8.85
CA MET A 111 29.02 -14.20 9.14
C MET A 111 27.93 -15.04 9.79
N ARG A 112 27.35 -14.56 10.90
CA ARG A 112 26.28 -15.22 11.64
C ARG A 112 25.13 -14.23 11.81
N THR A 113 23.91 -14.68 11.54
CA THR A 113 22.69 -13.90 11.76
C THR A 113 21.68 -14.74 12.55
N TYR A 114 20.88 -14.09 13.38
CA TYR A 114 19.74 -14.70 14.03
C TYR A 114 18.54 -14.65 13.08
N LEU A 115 17.88 -15.79 12.91
CA LEU A 115 16.65 -15.96 12.16
C LEU A 115 15.50 -16.19 13.16
N PHE A 116 14.42 -15.45 12.96
CA PHE A 116 13.18 -15.58 13.73
C PHE A 116 12.12 -16.19 12.83
N PHE A 117 11.42 -17.19 13.35
CA PHE A 117 10.30 -17.82 12.67
C PHE A 117 9.02 -17.47 13.40
N GLU A 118 7.99 -17.10 12.66
CA GLU A 118 6.64 -16.84 13.16
C GLU A 118 5.67 -17.67 12.32
N SER A 119 4.65 -18.22 12.96
CA SER A 119 3.58 -18.96 12.26
C SER A 119 2.29 -18.15 12.23
N VAL A 120 1.57 -18.29 11.12
CA VAL A 120 0.23 -17.72 10.90
C VAL A 120 -0.78 -18.86 10.81
N PRO A 121 -2.04 -18.71 11.28
CA PRO A 121 -3.04 -19.76 11.15
C PRO A 121 -3.37 -20.10 9.69
N ASP A 122 -3.57 -21.39 9.39
CA ASP A 122 -3.75 -21.93 8.04
C ASP A 122 -4.87 -21.26 7.24
N ARG A 123 -5.94 -20.78 7.89
CA ARG A 123 -7.06 -20.09 7.24
C ARG A 123 -6.69 -18.78 6.52
N PHE A 124 -5.52 -18.23 6.83
CA PHE A 124 -4.98 -17.03 6.17
C PHE A 124 -3.97 -17.37 5.07
N LEU A 125 -3.69 -18.66 4.85
CA LEU A 125 -2.88 -19.12 3.73
C LEU A 125 -3.81 -19.35 2.54
N ASP A 126 -3.59 -18.59 1.46
CA ASP A 126 -4.34 -18.73 0.20
C ASP A 126 -3.84 -19.92 -0.64
N VAL A 127 -3.06 -20.82 -0.02
CA VAL A 127 -2.53 -22.03 -0.65
C VAL A 127 -3.34 -23.22 -0.15
N ARG A 128 -3.94 -23.94 -1.09
CA ARG A 128 -4.71 -25.14 -0.84
C ARG A 128 -3.76 -26.28 -0.41
N SER A 129 -3.76 -26.63 0.88
CA SER A 129 -2.87 -27.66 1.45
C SER A 129 -2.94 -29.04 0.77
N ASP A 130 -3.97 -29.31 -0.02
CA ASP A 130 -4.11 -30.52 -0.85
C ASP A 130 -3.11 -30.60 -2.02
N GLU A 131 -2.47 -29.49 -2.40
CA GLU A 131 -1.38 -29.45 -3.40
C GLU A 131 0.02 -29.44 -2.74
N TRP A 132 0.08 -29.29 -1.42
CA TRP A 132 1.34 -29.27 -0.66
C TRP A 132 1.80 -30.70 -0.32
N GLY A 133 2.74 -31.22 -1.12
CA GLY A 133 3.39 -32.51 -0.89
C GLY A 133 4.81 -32.35 -0.35
N PHE A 134 5.05 -32.73 0.91
CA PHE A 134 6.39 -32.91 1.44
C PHE A 134 6.79 -34.39 1.38
N GLU A 135 7.82 -34.71 0.60
CA GLU A 135 8.45 -36.04 0.61
C GLU A 135 9.73 -36.00 1.44
N GLU A 136 9.85 -36.94 2.39
CA GLU A 136 11.02 -37.07 3.26
C GLU A 136 12.27 -37.36 2.44
N GLY A 137 13.20 -36.39 2.38
CA GLY A 137 14.43 -36.46 1.58
C GLY A 137 14.43 -35.63 0.29
N SER A 138 13.34 -34.91 -0.01
CA SER A 138 13.31 -33.94 -1.11
C SER A 138 14.16 -32.71 -0.79
N GLU A 139 15.02 -32.32 -1.73
CA GLU A 139 15.86 -31.11 -1.63
C GLU A 139 15.09 -29.83 -2.00
N PHE A 140 13.97 -29.98 -2.71
CA PHE A 140 13.09 -28.89 -3.15
C PHE A 140 11.62 -29.25 -2.97
N VAL A 141 10.86 -28.35 -2.38
CA VAL A 141 9.40 -28.39 -2.36
C VAL A 141 8.92 -27.68 -3.62
N SER A 142 8.16 -28.39 -4.47
CA SER A 142 7.62 -27.86 -5.73
C SER A 142 6.15 -27.56 -5.55
N ASP A 143 5.75 -26.32 -5.82
CA ASP A 143 4.35 -25.91 -5.94
C ASP A 143 3.93 -26.02 -7.41
N HIS A 144 2.91 -26.82 -7.71
CA HIS A 144 2.43 -27.02 -9.07
C HIS A 144 1.16 -26.19 -9.29
N SER A 145 1.36 -25.00 -9.87
CA SER A 145 0.30 -24.08 -10.31
C SER A 145 -0.39 -24.53 -11.60
#